data_AF-A0A1Y3ARB7-F1
#
_entry.id   AF-A0A1Y3ARB7-F1
#
_cell.length_a   1.000
_cell.length_b   1.000
_cell.length_c   1.000
_cell.angle_alpha   90.00
_cell.angle_beta   90.00
_cell.angle_gamma   90.00
#
_symmetry.space_group_name_H-M   'P 1'
#
loop_
_entity.id
_entity.type
_entity.pdbx_description
1 polymer ?
#
loop_
_entity_poly.entity_id
_entity_poly.type
_entity_poly.pdbx_seq_one_letter_code
_entity_poly.pdbx_strand_id
1 'polypeptide(L)'
;MPSWQNDYLCGTGMEMYTEYLSPAFENMTFPQAAELCFLKLKLLLIAIEISSPDKTDEIGSNILINPKSNFVRIKGKTQGFFMAQSADEVKRALWYCKICHADIKDEKVIKKCKCRMCIKKFNSIQ
;
A
#
# COMPACT_ATOMS: atom_id res chain seq x y z
N MET A 1 -6.29 -21.27 -26.82
CA MET A 1 -6.53 -21.46 -25.38
C MET A 1 -7.95 -20.99 -25.09
N PRO A 2 -8.77 -21.76 -24.37
CA PRO A 2 -10.07 -21.31 -23.88
C PRO A 2 -9.93 -20.03 -23.05
N SER A 3 -10.94 -19.15 -23.08
CA SER A 3 -10.92 -17.88 -22.33
C SER A 3 -10.67 -18.08 -20.84
N TRP A 4 -11.35 -19.05 -20.23
CA TRP A 4 -11.20 -19.38 -18.81
C TRP A 4 -9.75 -19.73 -18.41
N GLN A 5 -9.00 -20.36 -19.33
CA GLN A 5 -7.63 -20.77 -19.06
C GLN A 5 -6.70 -19.55 -19.05
N ASN A 6 -6.96 -18.55 -19.88
CA ASN A 6 -6.18 -17.30 -19.88
C ASN A 6 -6.42 -16.52 -18.58
N ASP A 7 -7.68 -16.43 -18.13
CA ASP A 7 -8.03 -15.74 -16.89
C ASP A 7 -7.42 -16.45 -15.67
N TYR A 8 -7.46 -17.78 -15.67
CA TYR A 8 -6.83 -18.60 -14.63
C TYR A 8 -5.32 -18.37 -14.58
N LEU A 9 -4.63 -18.45 -15.73
CA LEU A 9 -3.18 -18.23 -15.79
C LEU A 9 -2.79 -16.81 -15.36
N CYS A 10 -3.60 -15.80 -15.68
CA CYS A 10 -3.41 -14.44 -15.18
C CYS A 10 -3.43 -14.39 -13.64
N GLY A 11 -4.35 -15.13 -13.00
CA GLY A 11 -4.44 -15.22 -11.55
C GLY A 11 -3.24 -15.92 -10.90
N THR A 12 -2.67 -16.94 -11.57
CA THR A 12 -1.50 -17.68 -11.04
C THR A 12 -0.23 -16.84 -10.92
N GLY A 13 -0.14 -15.73 -11.66
CA GLY A 13 0.99 -14.80 -11.58
C GLY A 13 0.91 -13.79 -10.42
N MET A 14 -0.16 -13.84 -9.60
CA MET A 14 -0.33 -12.93 -8.48
C MET A 14 0.28 -13.51 -7.21
N GLU A 15 1.15 -12.74 -6.57
CA GLU A 15 1.85 -13.13 -5.34
C GLU A 15 1.63 -12.09 -4.24
N MET A 16 1.87 -12.53 -3.00
CA MET A 16 1.77 -11.66 -1.83
C MET A 16 3.08 -10.90 -1.62
N TYR A 17 2.96 -9.59 -1.46
CA TYR A 17 4.07 -8.68 -1.23
C TYR A 17 3.77 -7.78 -0.04
N THR A 18 4.83 -7.35 0.65
CA THR A 18 4.74 -6.36 1.73
C THR A 18 5.51 -5.11 1.34
N GLU A 19 4.95 -3.95 1.64
CA GLU A 19 5.61 -2.67 1.39
C GLU A 19 5.09 -1.60 2.34
N TYR A 20 5.95 -0.63 2.68
CA TYR A 20 5.56 0.50 3.50
C TYR A 20 4.68 1.48 2.71
N LEU A 21 3.62 1.94 3.36
CA LEU A 21 2.76 2.96 2.78
C LEU A 21 3.45 4.31 2.78
N SER A 22 3.33 5.04 1.66
CA SER A 22 3.81 6.41 1.60
C SER A 22 3.10 7.31 2.62
N PRO A 23 3.71 8.44 3.00
CA PRO A 23 3.08 9.44 3.88
C PRO A 23 1.75 10.01 3.35
N ALA A 24 1.45 9.82 2.06
CA ALA A 24 0.18 10.24 1.49
C ALA A 24 -1.02 9.47 2.08
N PHE A 25 -0.79 8.27 2.62
CA PHE A 25 -1.81 7.43 3.23
C PHE A 25 -2.05 7.73 4.72
N GLU A 26 -1.18 8.52 5.36
CA GLU A 26 -1.36 8.89 6.77
C GLU A 26 -2.73 9.53 7.01
N ASN A 27 -3.37 9.13 8.12
CA ASN A 27 -4.71 9.55 8.53
C ASN A 27 -5.88 9.09 7.63
N MET A 28 -5.63 8.38 6.54
CA MET A 28 -6.70 7.70 5.79
C MET A 28 -7.25 6.52 6.59
N THR A 29 -8.53 6.22 6.39
CA THR A 29 -9.09 4.93 6.81
C THR A 29 -8.63 3.83 5.85
N PHE A 30 -8.68 2.57 6.29
CA PHE A 30 -8.32 1.45 5.43
C PHE A 30 -9.14 1.41 4.11
N PRO A 31 -10.48 1.60 4.11
CA PRO A 31 -11.24 1.64 2.85
C PRO A 31 -10.78 2.74 1.89
N GLN A 32 -10.48 3.94 2.39
CA GLN A 32 -9.98 5.04 1.55
C GLN A 32 -8.62 4.72 0.92
N ALA A 33 -7.73 4.08 1.69
CA ALA A 33 -6.43 3.66 1.19
C ALA A 33 -6.56 2.51 0.18
N ALA A 34 -7.40 1.52 0.45
CA ALA A 34 -7.67 0.41 -0.46
C ALA A 34 -8.26 0.90 -1.79
N GLU A 35 -9.19 1.86 -1.75
CA GLU A 35 -9.75 2.50 -2.95
C GLU A 35 -8.67 3.20 -3.78
N LEU A 36 -7.80 3.99 -3.13
CA LEU A 36 -6.70 4.67 -3.83
C LEU A 36 -5.73 3.65 -4.45
N CYS A 37 -5.33 2.63 -3.69
CA CYS A 37 -4.47 1.55 -4.18
C CYS A 37 -5.07 0.85 -5.41
N PHE A 38 -6.36 0.51 -5.36
CA PHE A 38 -7.01 -0.22 -6.45
C PHE A 38 -7.25 0.67 -7.68
N LEU A 39 -7.81 1.87 -7.49
CA LEU A 39 -8.19 2.73 -8.61
C LEU A 39 -6.97 3.39 -9.27
N LYS A 40 -6.02 3.90 -8.48
CA LYS A 40 -4.89 4.69 -8.96
C LYS A 40 -3.60 3.89 -9.12
N LEU A 41 -3.31 2.97 -8.20
CA LEU A 41 -2.05 2.22 -8.22
C LEU A 41 -2.17 0.85 -8.89
N LYS A 42 -3.40 0.38 -9.16
CA LYS A 42 -3.67 -0.99 -9.64
C LYS A 42 -3.08 -2.06 -8.71
N LEU A 43 -3.14 -1.81 -7.41
CA LEU A 43 -2.67 -2.72 -6.36
C LEU A 43 -3.83 -3.14 -5.46
N LEU A 44 -3.90 -4.43 -5.15
CA LEU A 44 -4.90 -4.95 -4.23
C LEU A 44 -4.33 -4.98 -2.80
N LEU A 45 -4.75 -4.04 -1.95
CA LEU A 45 -4.40 -3.99 -0.53
C LEU A 45 -5.31 -4.93 0.28
N ILE A 46 -4.73 -5.88 1.00
CA ILE A 46 -5.44 -6.93 1.75
C ILE A 46 -5.43 -6.65 3.26
N ALA A 47 -4.28 -6.25 3.79
CA ALA A 47 -4.09 -6.06 5.22
C ALA A 47 -3.12 -4.93 5.51
N ILE A 48 -3.13 -4.43 6.74
CA ILE A 48 -2.18 -3.46 7.25
C ILE A 48 -1.64 -3.89 8.61
N GLU A 49 -0.40 -3.53 8.88
CA GLU A 49 0.24 -3.72 10.18
C GLU A 49 0.01 -2.48 11.06
N ILE A 50 -0.44 -2.69 12.30
CA ILE A 50 -0.61 -1.62 13.27
C ILE A 50 0.32 -1.82 14.46
N SER A 51 1.12 -0.79 14.74
CA SER A 51 1.91 -0.68 15.95
C SER A 51 1.04 -0.06 17.07
N SER A 52 0.81 -0.83 18.12
CA SER A 52 0.18 -0.36 19.37
C SER A 52 1.24 0.28 20.28
N PRO A 53 1.07 1.52 20.74
CA PRO A 53 2.05 2.20 21.60
C PRO A 53 1.92 1.85 23.10
N ASP A 54 0.84 1.18 23.51
CA ASP A 54 0.55 0.91 24.92
C ASP A 54 1.01 -0.50 25.35
N LYS A 55 2.25 -0.51 25.87
CA LYS A 55 2.80 -1.29 26.99
C LYS A 55 2.78 -2.83 27.01
N THR A 56 3.90 -3.33 27.55
CA THR A 56 4.17 -4.65 28.14
C THR A 56 4.14 -5.82 27.18
N ASP A 57 5.36 -6.24 26.81
CA ASP A 57 5.79 -7.60 26.48
C ASP A 57 4.66 -8.64 26.41
N GLU A 58 4.23 -8.94 25.18
CA GLU A 58 4.15 -10.29 24.60
C GLU A 58 3.26 -10.26 23.35
N ILE A 59 3.88 -10.52 22.19
CA ILE A 59 3.26 -10.94 20.92
C ILE A 59 2.76 -9.81 19.99
N GLY A 60 3.69 -9.35 19.14
CA GLY A 60 3.44 -9.17 17.71
C GLY A 60 2.85 -7.83 17.28
N SER A 61 3.43 -7.27 16.22
CA SER A 61 2.71 -6.31 15.40
C SER A 61 1.40 -6.93 14.90
N ASN A 62 0.27 -6.25 15.14
CA ASN A 62 -1.02 -6.79 14.79
C ASN A 62 -1.32 -6.55 13.31
N ILE A 63 -1.36 -7.63 12.54
CA ILE A 63 -1.82 -7.59 11.14
C ILE A 63 -3.34 -7.58 11.14
N LEU A 64 -3.93 -6.49 10.69
CA LEU A 64 -5.36 -6.37 10.52
C LEU A 64 -5.74 -6.67 9.06
N ILE A 65 -6.43 -7.79 8.85
CA ILE A 65 -6.97 -8.19 7.55
C ILE A 65 -8.29 -7.47 7.33
N ASN A 66 -8.38 -6.65 6.28
CA ASN A 66 -9.56 -5.87 5.92
C ASN A 66 -10.30 -5.23 7.12
N PRO A 67 -9.65 -4.33 7.89
CA PRO A 67 -10.29 -3.69 9.03
C PRO A 67 -11.48 -2.84 8.57
N LYS A 68 -12.68 -3.24 8.97
CA LYS A 68 -13.95 -2.53 8.65
C LYS A 68 -14.15 -1.22 9.44
N SER A 69 -13.35 -1.01 10.48
CA SER A 69 -13.56 0.09 11.42
C SER A 69 -13.09 1.41 10.83
N ASN A 70 -14.01 2.37 10.72
CA ASN A 70 -13.70 3.77 10.37
C ASN A 70 -12.74 4.44 11.39
N PHE A 71 -12.54 3.82 12.55
CA PHE A 71 -11.63 4.31 13.59
C PHE A 71 -10.18 3.86 13.36
N VAL A 72 -9.96 2.83 12.53
CA VAL A 72 -8.60 2.37 12.19
C VAL A 72 -8.03 3.29 11.11
N ARG A 73 -7.11 4.16 11.54
CA ARG A 73 -6.39 5.07 10.66
C ARG A 73 -4.96 4.58 10.43
N ILE A 74 -4.51 4.76 9.20
CA ILE A 74 -3.14 4.45 8.81
C ILE A 74 -2.21 5.45 9.50
N LYS A 75 -1.25 4.91 10.27
CA LYS A 75 -0.21 5.67 10.93
C LYS A 75 1.01 5.80 10.01
N GLY A 76 1.95 6.67 10.37
CA GLY A 76 3.25 6.68 9.71
C GLY A 76 3.94 5.33 9.86
N LYS A 77 4.72 4.92 8.85
CA LYS A 77 5.44 3.63 8.81
C LYS A 77 4.57 2.37 8.88
N THR A 78 3.28 2.45 8.55
CA THR A 78 2.43 1.27 8.42
C THR A 78 2.89 0.41 7.22
N GLN A 79 3.11 -0.88 7.47
CA GLN A 79 3.33 -1.87 6.42
C GLN A 79 1.98 -2.34 5.86
N GLY A 80 1.85 -2.33 4.53
CA GLY A 80 0.69 -2.87 3.81
C GLY A 80 1.02 -4.23 3.18
N PHE A 81 0.01 -5.09 3.12
CA PHE A 81 0.06 -6.39 2.46
C PHE A 81 -0.72 -6.33 1.16
N PHE A 82 -0.06 -6.63 0.05
CA PHE A 82 -0.56 -6.45 -1.29
C PHE A 82 -0.55 -7.77 -2.08
N MET A 83 -1.49 -7.91 -3.01
CA MET A 83 -1.37 -8.88 -4.11
C MET A 83 -0.96 -8.13 -5.38
N ALA A 84 0.14 -8.55 -6.01
CA ALA A 84 0.68 -7.96 -7.23
C ALA A 84 1.44 -8.99 -8.07
N GLN A 85 1.85 -8.64 -9.29
CA GLN A 85 2.63 -9.53 -10.16
C GLN A 85 4.14 -9.44 -9.92
N SER A 86 4.60 -8.37 -9.26
CA SER A 86 6.02 -8.19 -8.94
C SER A 86 6.23 -7.23 -7.78
N ALA A 87 7.39 -7.34 -7.12
CA ALA A 87 7.79 -6.41 -6.07
C ALA A 87 7.88 -4.95 -6.54
N ASP A 88 8.26 -4.71 -7.79
CA ASP A 88 8.40 -3.36 -8.34
C ASP A 88 7.05 -2.64 -8.51
N GLU A 89 5.98 -3.38 -8.79
CA GLU A 89 4.64 -2.83 -8.80
C GLU A 89 4.22 -2.32 -7.43
N VAL A 90 4.60 -3.01 -6.35
CA VAL A 90 4.20 -2.65 -5.00
C VAL A 90 4.92 -1.41 -4.49
N LYS A 91 6.16 -1.15 -4.95
CA LYS A 91 6.91 0.09 -4.64
C LYS A 91 6.17 1.37 -5.01
N ARG A 92 5.17 1.31 -5.92
CA ARG A 92 4.30 2.45 -6.23
C ARG A 92 3.55 2.95 -4.99
N ALA A 93 3.17 2.07 -4.06
CA ALA A 93 2.51 2.43 -2.80
C ALA A 93 3.44 3.26 -1.88
N LEU A 94 4.73 2.93 -1.89
CA LEU A 94 5.78 3.66 -1.17
C LEU A 94 6.12 5.00 -1.83
N TRP A 95 6.12 5.07 -3.17
CA TRP A 95 6.47 6.28 -3.91
C TRP A 95 5.31 7.22 -4.19
N TYR A 96 4.07 6.82 -3.90
CA TYR A 96 2.91 7.65 -4.16
C TYR A 96 2.97 9.00 -3.43
N CYS A 97 2.65 10.07 -4.15
CA CYS A 97 2.62 11.42 -3.61
C CYS A 97 1.40 12.12 -4.20
N LYS A 98 0.51 12.65 -3.35
CA LYS A 98 -0.69 13.37 -3.82
C LYS A 98 -0.33 14.58 -4.69
N ILE A 99 0.76 15.27 -4.39
CA ILE A 99 1.15 16.48 -5.13
C ILE A 99 1.71 16.13 -6.51
N CYS A 100 2.50 15.06 -6.62
CA CYS A 100 3.17 14.70 -7.87
C CYS A 100 2.38 13.71 -8.72
N HIS A 101 1.57 12.85 -8.10
CA HIS A 101 1.01 11.66 -8.73
C HIS A 101 -0.54 11.60 -8.70
N ALA A 102 -1.24 12.67 -8.29
CA ALA A 102 -2.71 12.67 -8.27
C ALA A 102 -3.34 12.52 -9.67
N ASP A 103 -2.77 13.20 -10.66
CA ASP A 103 -3.30 13.31 -12.03
C ASP A 103 -2.68 12.31 -13.01
N ILE A 104 -1.84 11.41 -12.51
CA ILE A 104 -1.22 10.36 -13.32
C ILE A 104 -2.30 9.35 -13.73
N LYS A 105 -2.37 9.06 -15.04
CA LYS A 105 -3.26 8.05 -15.62
C LYS A 105 -2.62 6.67 -15.73
N ASP A 106 -1.31 6.63 -16.01
CA ASP A 106 -0.53 5.40 -16.13
C ASP A 106 0.25 5.16 -14.83
N GLU A 107 -0.12 4.14 -14.09
CA GLU A 107 0.52 3.80 -12.81
C GLU A 107 2.02 3.45 -12.95
N LYS A 108 2.49 3.10 -14.16
CA LYS A 108 3.90 2.73 -14.41
C LYS A 108 4.86 3.91 -14.34
N VAL A 109 4.36 5.15 -14.45
CA VAL A 109 5.20 6.35 -14.31
C VAL A 109 5.42 6.77 -12.85
N ILE A 110 4.71 6.15 -11.90
CA ILE A 110 4.87 6.41 -10.47
C ILE A 110 6.24 5.92 -10.01
N LYS A 111 7.13 6.87 -9.72
CA LYS A 111 8.51 6.64 -9.25
C LYS A 111 8.82 7.54 -8.06
N LYS A 112 9.96 7.33 -7.40
CA LYS A 112 10.41 8.16 -6.27
C LYS A 112 10.44 9.65 -6.65
N CYS A 113 9.53 10.46 -6.09
CA CYS A 113 9.51 11.91 -6.29
C CYS A 113 10.72 12.58 -5.59
N LYS A 114 11.13 13.76 -6.08
CA LYS A 114 12.09 14.65 -5.39
C LYS A 114 11.42 15.76 -4.58
N CYS A 115 10.15 15.56 -4.23
CA CYS A 115 9.34 16.57 -3.60
C CYS A 115 9.78 16.79 -2.13
N ARG A 116 10.06 18.05 -1.74
CA ARG A 116 10.67 18.40 -0.43
C ARG A 116 9.92 17.81 0.77
N MET A 117 8.59 17.78 0.73
CA MET A 117 7.78 17.17 1.80
C MET A 117 7.96 15.65 1.87
N CYS A 118 7.98 14.95 0.74
CA CYS A 118 8.16 13.51 0.73
C CYS A 118 9.60 13.11 1.07
N ILE A 119 10.63 13.87 0.66
CA ILE A 119 12.03 13.57 1.02
C ILE A 119 12.21 13.53 2.54
N LYS A 120 11.68 14.53 3.27
CA LYS A 120 11.81 14.58 4.73
C LYS A 120 11.14 13.39 5.43
N LYS A 121 9.95 12.98 4.97
CA LYS A 121 9.22 11.85 5.55
C LYS A 121 9.75 10.49 5.09
N PHE A 122 10.26 10.37 3.87
CA PHE A 122 10.87 9.13 3.35
C PHE A 122 12.13 8.77 4.14
N ASN A 123 12.99 9.75 4.43
CA ASN A 123 14.17 9.54 5.27
C ASN A 123 13.84 9.18 6.72
N SER A 124 12.59 9.37 7.15
CA SER A 124 12.14 8.91 8.46
C SER A 124 11.64 7.47 8.44
N ILE A 125 11.32 6.90 7.28
CA ILE A 125 10.79 5.51 7.12
C ILE A 125 11.95 4.50 6.95
N GLN A 126 13.08 4.91 6.37
CA GLN A 126 14.36 4.17 6.39
C GLN A 126 15.03 4.26 7.77
#